data_AF-A0A401FR91-F1
#
_entry.id   AF-A0A401FR91-F1
#
_cell.length_a   1.000
_cell.length_b   1.000
_cell.length_c   1.000
_cell.angle_alpha   90.00
_cell.angle_beta   90.00
_cell.angle_gamma   90.00
#
_symmetry.space_group_name_H-M   'P 1'
#
loop_
_entity.id
_entity.type
_entity.pdbx_description
1 polymer ?
#
loop_
_entity_poly.entity_id
_entity_poly.type
_entity_poly.pdbx_seq_one_letter_code
_entity_poly.pdbx_strand_id
1 'polypeptide(L)'
;MILKGRDREAVLIRNANLACAVGKLLLGEMSSWQEFLEPDTIDYAKLPRKQLKSRKYDVQTNLQNRIDRFCDLNFHKMTRTKLISLYEELKAHRTLEIPYLEFCEKYSPITGFYEKGFPEYSTVCISLWGLQYRFPEHDFSNDMVIAINQVNKAEEELESYQKRNHKQLLKNQTEIADIVRKTESAKRQVMQLAFSLLECYLNGLAWSYCQKENISTLSNRKINTLKDTFNVSLRDKIQKYPTIIFGKKIKENSCNFVLDKAKQFRDSLMHPSPFSAPEKFGGYDKLEKLFNLDIETISKTISDIIDIIEEIEAMKGKNSPVPIWLPKIKETAKKLFQRVTKDRTL
;
A
#
# COMPACT_ATOMS: atom_id res chain seq x y z
N MET A 1 23.89 30.07 -26.47
CA MET A 1 23.78 29.95 -27.93
C MET A 1 22.36 30.32 -28.35
N ILE A 2 22.14 31.30 -29.22
CA ILE A 2 20.80 31.67 -29.70
C ILE A 2 20.41 30.67 -30.80
N LEU A 3 19.48 29.75 -30.51
CA LEU A 3 18.95 28.81 -31.51
C LEU A 3 18.20 29.59 -32.61
N LYS A 4 18.62 29.44 -33.87
CA LYS A 4 18.01 30.13 -35.03
C LYS A 4 17.35 29.14 -35.99
N GLY A 5 16.22 29.55 -36.57
CA GLY A 5 15.57 28.86 -37.69
C GLY A 5 15.22 27.39 -37.41
N ARG A 6 15.86 26.49 -38.16
CA ARG A 6 15.59 25.04 -38.20
C ARG A 6 15.77 24.36 -36.84
N ASP A 7 16.82 24.73 -36.10
CA ASP A 7 17.14 24.08 -34.82
C ASP A 7 16.08 24.39 -33.76
N ARG A 8 15.51 25.60 -33.77
CA ARG A 8 14.41 25.97 -32.88
C ARG A 8 13.17 25.13 -33.14
N GLU A 9 12.87 24.83 -34.40
CA GLU A 9 11.73 23.98 -34.76
C GLU A 9 11.97 22.52 -34.37
N ALA A 10 13.18 22.02 -34.61
CA ALA A 10 13.59 20.67 -34.20
C ALA A 10 13.50 20.50 -32.67
N VAL A 11 13.99 21.47 -31.90
CA VAL A 11 13.91 21.48 -30.43
C VAL A 11 12.45 21.51 -29.95
N LEU A 12 11.59 22.32 -30.58
CA LEU A 12 10.18 22.38 -30.23
C LEU A 12 9.48 21.03 -30.44
N ILE A 13 9.74 20.35 -31.56
CA ILE A 13 9.17 19.03 -31.84
C ILE A 13 9.72 17.99 -30.88
N ARG A 14 11.04 17.96 -30.67
CA ARG A 14 11.68 17.04 -29.72
C ARG A 14 11.07 17.19 -28.33
N ASN A 15 11.04 18.41 -27.79
CA ASN A 15 10.52 18.68 -26.44
C ASN A 15 9.05 18.26 -26.27
N ALA A 16 8.20 18.49 -27.29
CA ALA A 16 6.83 18.04 -27.25
C ALA A 16 6.71 16.51 -27.26
N ASN A 17 7.53 15.82 -28.07
CA ASN A 17 7.56 14.36 -28.11
C ASN A 17 8.10 13.74 -26.82
N LEU A 18 9.12 14.33 -26.19
CA LEU A 18 9.62 13.90 -24.88
C LEU A 18 8.51 14.01 -23.81
N ALA A 19 7.85 15.16 -23.72
CA ALA A 19 6.75 15.36 -22.78
C ALA A 19 5.57 14.41 -23.04
N CYS A 20 5.24 14.15 -24.32
CA CYS A 20 4.23 13.18 -24.71
C CYS A 20 4.60 11.75 -24.27
N ALA A 21 5.87 11.35 -24.45
CA ALA A 21 6.36 10.05 -24.01
C ALA A 21 6.22 9.86 -22.50
N VAL A 22 6.56 10.88 -21.70
CA VAL A 22 6.32 10.85 -20.25
C VAL A 22 4.84 10.76 -19.93
N GLY A 23 3.97 11.55 -20.57
CA GLY A 23 2.53 11.49 -20.34
C GLY A 23 1.96 10.08 -20.57
N LYS A 24 2.31 9.45 -21.70
CA LYS A 24 1.95 8.06 -22.02
C LYS A 24 2.50 7.06 -21.00
N LEU A 25 3.76 7.22 -20.61
CA LEU A 25 4.39 6.36 -19.61
C LEU A 25 3.66 6.44 -18.27
N LEU A 26 3.32 7.64 -17.81
CA LEU A 26 2.57 7.86 -16.56
C LEU A 26 1.16 7.24 -16.60
N LEU A 27 0.55 7.16 -17.78
CA LEU A 27 -0.74 6.51 -18.00
C LEU A 27 -0.64 4.98 -18.12
N GLY A 28 0.57 4.41 -18.16
CA GLY A 28 0.79 2.98 -18.40
C GLY A 28 0.50 2.56 -19.84
N GLU A 29 0.53 3.49 -20.80
CA GLU A 29 0.25 3.24 -22.22
C GLU A 29 1.50 2.76 -22.99
N MET A 30 2.64 2.62 -22.33
CA MET A 30 3.92 2.23 -22.93
C MET A 30 4.12 0.72 -22.84
N SER A 31 4.46 0.09 -23.96
CA SER A 31 4.72 -1.36 -24.02
C SER A 31 6.19 -1.72 -23.73
N SER A 32 7.11 -0.78 -23.93
CA SER A 32 8.55 -1.02 -23.83
C SER A 32 9.36 0.27 -23.60
N TRP A 33 10.58 0.13 -23.11
CA TRP A 33 11.50 1.27 -22.98
C TRP A 33 11.99 1.79 -24.34
N GLN A 34 12.02 0.94 -25.35
CA GLN A 34 12.34 1.33 -26.72
C GLN A 34 11.31 2.32 -27.26
N GLU A 35 10.03 2.07 -27.01
CA GLU A 35 8.93 3.00 -27.34
C GLU A 35 9.10 4.34 -26.60
N PHE A 36 9.38 4.29 -25.30
CA PHE A 36 9.62 5.51 -24.50
C PHE A 36 10.82 6.33 -25.01
N LEU A 37 11.86 5.67 -25.52
CA LEU A 37 13.10 6.30 -26.01
C LEU A 37 13.05 6.72 -27.48
N GLU A 38 12.00 6.36 -28.21
CA GLU A 38 11.82 6.70 -29.62
C GLU A 38 12.10 8.18 -29.92
N PRO A 39 11.65 9.16 -29.10
CA PRO A 39 11.91 10.58 -29.38
C PRO A 39 13.39 10.93 -29.50
N ASP A 40 14.29 10.22 -28.82
CA ASP A 40 15.74 10.49 -28.87
C ASP A 40 16.46 9.77 -30.01
N THR A 41 15.82 8.81 -30.66
CA THR A 41 16.37 8.11 -31.83
C THR A 41 16.25 8.93 -33.13
N ILE A 42 15.41 9.97 -33.12
CA ILE A 42 15.10 10.78 -34.30
C ILE A 42 15.94 12.06 -34.30
N ASP A 43 16.80 12.21 -35.30
CA ASP A 43 17.50 13.47 -35.57
C ASP A 43 16.55 14.46 -36.28
N TYR A 44 15.74 15.18 -35.48
CA TYR A 44 14.77 16.17 -36.00
C TYR A 44 15.44 17.28 -36.83
N ALA A 45 16.71 17.60 -36.55
CA ALA A 45 17.47 18.59 -37.31
C ALA A 45 17.85 18.10 -38.71
N LYS A 46 17.73 16.80 -39.02
CA LYS A 46 17.95 16.24 -40.36
C LYS A 46 16.68 15.95 -41.16
N LEU A 47 15.48 16.17 -40.58
CA LEU A 47 14.22 15.91 -41.29
C LEU A 47 14.01 16.81 -42.53
N PRO A 48 13.44 16.29 -43.64
CA PRO A 48 13.06 17.11 -44.79
C PRO A 48 12.22 18.34 -44.40
N ARG A 49 12.45 19.51 -45.02
CA ARG A 49 11.82 20.79 -44.62
C ARG A 49 10.29 20.71 -44.55
N LYS A 50 9.66 19.99 -45.49
CA LYS A 50 8.21 19.76 -45.54
C LYS A 50 7.71 19.01 -44.30
N GLN A 51 8.40 17.94 -43.90
CA GLN A 51 8.07 17.16 -42.70
C GLN A 51 8.29 17.96 -41.42
N LEU A 52 9.40 18.72 -41.33
CA LEU A 52 9.69 19.57 -40.18
C LEU A 52 8.60 20.63 -39.97
N LYS A 53 8.17 21.31 -41.05
CA LYS A 53 7.06 22.29 -40.98
C LYS A 53 5.74 21.63 -40.58
N SER A 54 5.42 20.47 -41.15
CA SER A 54 4.19 19.74 -40.84
C SER A 54 4.15 19.28 -39.38
N ARG A 55 5.23 18.70 -38.85
CA ARG A 55 5.34 18.28 -37.44
C ARG A 55 5.29 19.47 -36.49
N LYS A 56 5.97 20.57 -36.81
CA LYS A 56 5.89 21.81 -36.02
C LYS A 56 4.44 22.31 -35.93
N TYR A 57 3.75 22.34 -37.07
CA TYR A 57 2.35 22.75 -37.12
C TYR A 57 1.48 21.86 -36.23
N ASP A 58 1.61 20.53 -36.36
CA ASP A 58 0.87 19.57 -35.52
C ASP A 58 1.16 19.74 -34.02
N VAL A 59 2.43 20.01 -33.66
CA VAL A 59 2.79 20.30 -32.28
C VAL A 59 2.06 21.54 -31.76
N GLN A 60 2.06 22.62 -32.54
CA GLN A 60 1.46 23.89 -32.16
C GLN A 60 -0.08 23.83 -32.11
N THR A 61 -0.72 23.08 -33.00
CA THR A 61 -2.19 23.02 -33.07
C THR A 61 -2.78 21.96 -32.16
N ASN A 62 -2.12 20.81 -32.01
CA ASN A 62 -2.71 19.63 -31.39
C ASN A 62 -1.92 19.15 -30.17
N LEU A 63 -0.66 18.77 -30.36
CA LEU A 63 0.08 18.03 -29.32
C LEU A 63 0.30 18.88 -28.08
N GLN A 64 0.61 20.16 -28.25
CA GLN A 64 0.85 21.06 -27.13
C GLN A 64 -0.40 21.22 -26.26
N ASN A 65 -1.57 21.43 -26.87
CA ASN A 65 -2.85 21.51 -26.15
C ASN A 65 -3.17 20.20 -25.40
N ARG A 66 -2.84 19.04 -25.98
CA ARG A 66 -3.01 17.74 -25.32
C ARG A 66 -2.08 17.59 -24.10
N ILE A 67 -0.83 18.00 -24.22
CA ILE A 67 0.14 17.95 -23.11
C ILE A 67 -0.27 18.91 -22.00
N ASP A 68 -0.65 20.14 -22.35
CA ASP A 68 -1.08 21.14 -21.38
C ASP A 68 -2.35 20.66 -20.65
N ARG A 69 -3.35 20.13 -21.38
CA ARG A 69 -4.53 19.49 -20.78
C ARG A 69 -4.18 18.30 -19.88
N PHE A 70 -3.21 17.47 -20.27
CA PHE A 70 -2.73 16.36 -19.44
C PHE A 70 -2.12 16.89 -18.13
N CYS A 71 -1.30 17.95 -18.19
CA CYS A 71 -0.73 18.57 -17.00
C CYS A 71 -1.82 19.11 -16.07
N ASP A 72 -2.79 19.86 -16.62
CA ASP A 72 -3.85 20.50 -15.85
C ASP A 72 -4.80 19.49 -15.17
N LEU A 73 -5.09 18.37 -15.85
CA LEU A 73 -5.98 17.35 -15.31
C LEU A 73 -5.33 16.51 -14.21
N ASN A 74 -4.02 16.26 -14.29
CA ASN A 74 -3.35 15.27 -13.43
C ASN A 74 -2.48 15.89 -12.34
N PHE A 75 -2.10 17.17 -12.46
CA PHE A 75 -1.14 17.78 -11.54
C PHE A 75 -1.45 19.25 -11.24
N HIS A 76 -0.99 19.72 -10.08
CA HIS A 76 -1.06 21.12 -9.68
C HIS A 76 0.20 21.88 -10.10
N LYS A 77 0.14 22.62 -11.22
CA LYS A 77 1.27 23.42 -11.78
C LYS A 77 2.40 22.58 -12.39
N MET A 78 2.08 21.41 -12.95
CA MET A 78 3.00 20.70 -13.83
C MET A 78 3.17 21.50 -15.13
N THR A 79 4.39 21.51 -15.65
CA THR A 79 4.69 22.19 -16.92
C THR A 79 5.38 21.24 -17.88
N ARG A 80 5.37 21.57 -19.17
CA ARG A 80 6.11 20.83 -20.19
C ARG A 80 7.59 20.70 -19.86
N THR A 81 8.22 21.75 -19.34
CA THR A 81 9.63 21.73 -18.93
C THR A 81 9.87 20.71 -17.82
N LYS A 82 8.95 20.60 -16.85
CA LYS A 82 9.03 19.61 -15.77
C LYS A 82 8.84 18.18 -16.29
N LEU A 83 7.93 17.96 -17.24
CA LEU A 83 7.80 16.65 -17.91
C LEU A 83 9.08 16.27 -18.67
N ILE A 84 9.74 17.21 -19.34
CA ILE A 84 11.02 16.96 -20.02
C ILE A 84 12.12 16.66 -19.00
N SER A 85 12.17 17.36 -17.87
CA SER A 85 13.11 17.03 -16.80
C SER A 85 12.88 15.62 -16.25
N LEU A 86 11.61 15.23 -16.07
CA LEU A 86 11.23 13.88 -15.66
C LEU A 86 11.62 12.83 -16.70
N TYR A 87 11.51 13.16 -17.99
CA TYR A 87 11.97 12.29 -19.07
C TYR A 87 13.46 11.95 -18.93
N GLU A 88 14.31 12.96 -18.71
CA GLU A 88 15.76 12.74 -18.61
C GLU A 88 16.13 11.87 -17.41
N GLU A 89 15.43 12.02 -16.28
CA GLU A 89 15.63 11.15 -15.11
C GLU A 89 15.20 9.70 -15.39
N LEU A 90 14.00 9.51 -15.95
CA LEU A 90 13.48 8.19 -16.33
C LEU A 90 14.33 7.53 -17.42
N LYS A 91 14.92 8.34 -18.31
CA LYS A 91 15.85 7.88 -19.32
C LYS A 91 17.16 7.36 -18.71
N ALA A 92 17.64 7.94 -17.62
CA ALA A 92 18.86 7.47 -16.97
C ALA A 92 18.63 6.14 -16.23
N HIS A 93 17.48 5.98 -15.57
CA HIS A 93 17.28 4.89 -14.61
C HIS A 93 16.28 3.81 -15.02
N ARG A 94 15.46 4.05 -16.07
CA ARG A 94 14.40 3.11 -16.52
C ARG A 94 13.39 2.76 -15.41
N THR A 95 13.27 3.64 -14.42
CA THR A 95 12.29 3.65 -13.35
C THR A 95 12.47 4.95 -12.57
N LEU A 96 11.48 5.34 -11.77
CA LEU A 96 11.65 6.34 -10.74
C LEU A 96 10.94 5.89 -9.48
N GLU A 97 11.66 5.84 -8.37
CA GLU A 97 11.12 5.61 -7.03
C GLU A 97 11.60 6.74 -6.12
N ILE A 98 10.67 7.56 -5.65
CA ILE A 98 10.95 8.82 -4.96
C ILE A 98 9.83 9.12 -3.96
N PRO A 99 10.12 9.62 -2.74
CA PRO A 99 9.08 10.06 -1.81
C PRO A 99 8.14 11.09 -2.43
N TYR A 100 6.84 11.01 -2.15
CA TYR A 100 5.84 11.88 -2.76
C TYR A 100 6.12 13.38 -2.53
N LEU A 101 6.59 13.75 -1.34
CA LEU A 101 6.95 15.13 -1.03
C LEU A 101 8.11 15.61 -1.92
N GLU A 102 9.14 14.79 -2.11
CA GLU A 102 10.27 15.11 -3.00
C GLU A 102 9.82 15.18 -4.47
N PHE A 103 8.90 14.31 -4.89
CA PHE A 103 8.27 14.39 -6.21
C PHE A 103 7.51 15.71 -6.41
N CYS A 104 6.80 16.18 -5.38
CA CYS A 104 6.07 17.45 -5.43
C CYS A 104 7.01 18.64 -5.59
N GLU A 105 8.14 18.63 -4.88
CA GLU A 105 9.16 19.68 -4.93
C GLU A 105 9.87 19.72 -6.29
N LYS A 106 10.31 18.56 -6.77
CA LYS A 106 11.07 18.43 -8.02
C LYS A 106 10.19 18.62 -9.25
N TYR A 107 8.98 18.05 -9.21
CA TYR A 107 8.05 18.02 -10.32
C TYR A 107 6.78 18.78 -9.99
N SER A 108 5.77 18.13 -9.43
CA SER A 108 4.48 18.76 -9.21
C SER A 108 3.63 17.91 -8.28
N PRO A 109 2.82 18.52 -7.39
CA PRO A 109 1.78 17.79 -6.68
C PRO A 109 0.77 17.17 -7.65
N ILE A 110 0.22 16.02 -7.26
CA ILE A 110 -0.70 15.23 -8.09
C ILE A 110 -2.14 15.55 -7.70
N THR A 111 -2.97 15.81 -8.71
CA THR A 111 -4.39 16.15 -8.51
C THR A 111 -5.16 14.96 -7.94
N GLY A 112 -5.93 15.19 -6.87
CA GLY A 112 -6.77 14.16 -6.26
C GLY A 112 -6.02 13.13 -5.41
N PHE A 113 -4.73 13.34 -5.12
CA PHE A 113 -3.91 12.39 -4.39
C PHE A 113 -4.46 12.13 -2.97
N TYR A 114 -4.71 13.19 -2.21
CA TYR A 114 -5.21 13.04 -0.84
C TYR A 114 -6.68 12.60 -0.83
N GLU A 115 -7.49 13.11 -1.74
CA GLU A 115 -8.92 12.80 -1.87
C GLU A 115 -9.17 11.31 -2.14
N LYS A 116 -8.21 10.63 -2.77
CA LYS A 116 -8.23 9.18 -2.99
C LYS A 116 -7.80 8.36 -1.76
N GLY A 117 -7.34 8.99 -0.69
CA GLY A 117 -6.93 8.33 0.55
C GLY A 117 -5.48 7.83 0.55
N PHE A 118 -4.60 8.45 -0.25
CA PHE A 118 -3.16 8.17 -0.20
C PHE A 118 -2.47 8.96 0.93
N PRO A 119 -1.55 8.34 1.70
CA PRO A 119 -0.80 9.04 2.74
C PRO A 119 0.35 9.89 2.18
N GLU A 120 0.79 10.89 2.93
CA GLU A 120 1.89 11.80 2.54
C GLU A 120 3.25 11.14 2.42
N TYR A 121 3.49 10.09 3.22
CA TYR A 121 4.71 9.28 3.18
C TYR A 121 4.70 8.24 2.05
N SER A 122 3.77 8.33 1.10
CA SER A 122 3.80 7.46 -0.08
C SER A 122 5.06 7.68 -0.90
N THR A 123 5.49 6.62 -1.57
CA THR A 123 6.51 6.66 -2.61
C THR A 123 5.82 6.69 -3.96
N VAL A 124 6.23 7.63 -4.82
CA VAL A 124 5.84 7.67 -6.23
C VAL A 124 6.72 6.67 -6.98
N CYS A 125 6.09 5.74 -7.69
CA CYS A 125 6.75 4.74 -8.50
C CYS A 125 6.33 4.93 -9.96
N ILE A 126 7.28 5.17 -10.87
CA ILE A 126 7.02 5.27 -12.31
C ILE A 126 7.78 4.17 -13.02
N SER A 127 7.06 3.33 -13.74
CA SER A 127 7.60 2.28 -14.58
C SER A 127 6.80 2.17 -15.89
N LEU A 128 7.06 1.14 -16.70
CA LEU A 128 6.21 0.83 -17.87
C LEU A 128 4.74 0.60 -17.50
N TRP A 129 4.45 0.27 -16.24
CA TRP A 129 3.10 0.05 -15.72
C TRP A 129 2.38 1.32 -15.26
N GLY A 130 2.90 2.49 -15.59
CA GLY A 130 2.27 3.75 -15.19
C GLY A 130 2.87 4.38 -13.94
N LEU A 131 2.21 5.46 -13.54
CA LEU A 131 2.37 6.12 -12.26
C LEU A 131 1.61 5.34 -11.17
N GLN A 132 2.34 4.85 -10.19
CA GLN A 132 1.82 4.10 -9.05
C GLN A 132 2.26 4.74 -7.74
N TYR A 133 1.58 4.38 -6.66
CA TYR A 133 1.91 4.82 -5.30
C TYR A 133 2.11 3.60 -4.43
N ARG A 134 3.25 3.57 -3.73
CA ARG A 134 3.57 2.52 -2.78
C ARG A 134 3.68 3.09 -1.38
N PHE A 135 3.07 2.41 -0.44
CA PHE A 135 3.18 2.70 0.98
C PHE A 135 2.87 1.42 1.75
N PRO A 136 3.48 1.18 2.93
CA PRO A 136 3.56 -0.17 3.47
C PRO A 136 2.20 -0.72 3.92
N GLU A 137 1.25 0.12 4.34
CA GLU A 137 -0.11 -0.32 4.68
C GLU A 137 -0.82 -0.94 3.46
N HIS A 138 -0.57 -0.42 2.26
CA HIS A 138 -1.14 -0.99 1.05
C HIS A 138 -0.57 -2.39 0.80
N ASP A 139 0.75 -2.55 0.92
CA ASP A 139 1.43 -3.82 0.71
C ASP A 139 0.95 -4.86 1.74
N PHE A 140 0.95 -4.52 3.04
CA PHE A 140 0.42 -5.41 4.09
C PHE A 140 -1.07 -5.75 3.90
N SER A 141 -1.89 -4.78 3.44
CA SER A 141 -3.30 -5.04 3.18
C SER A 141 -3.51 -6.01 2.01
N ASN A 142 -2.72 -5.91 0.94
CA ASN A 142 -2.80 -6.79 -0.21
C ASN A 142 -2.30 -8.20 0.15
N ASP A 143 -1.21 -8.30 0.90
CA ASP A 143 -0.69 -9.56 1.41
C ASP A 143 -1.72 -10.24 2.31
N MET A 144 -2.40 -9.48 3.18
CA MET A 144 -3.45 -10.03 4.04
C MET A 144 -4.64 -10.52 3.21
N VAL A 145 -5.03 -9.81 2.15
CA VAL A 145 -6.08 -10.28 1.23
C VAL A 145 -5.68 -11.60 0.56
N ILE A 146 -4.43 -11.72 0.10
CA ILE A 146 -3.91 -12.95 -0.50
C ILE A 146 -3.96 -14.10 0.52
N ALA A 147 -3.47 -13.87 1.73
CA ALA A 147 -3.43 -14.88 2.78
C ALA A 147 -4.85 -15.32 3.22
N ILE A 148 -5.81 -14.40 3.36
CA ILE A 148 -7.22 -14.74 3.65
C ILE A 148 -7.81 -15.60 2.53
N ASN A 149 -7.56 -15.26 1.27
CA ASN A 149 -8.05 -16.05 0.14
C ASN A 149 -7.44 -17.45 0.11
N GLN A 150 -6.16 -17.59 0.50
CA GLN A 150 -5.52 -18.90 0.65
C GLN A 150 -6.15 -19.74 1.78
N VAL A 151 -6.46 -19.12 2.93
CA VAL A 151 -7.20 -19.80 4.01
C VAL A 151 -8.55 -20.29 3.49
N ASN A 152 -9.36 -19.41 2.87
CA ASN A 152 -10.67 -19.78 2.37
C ASN A 152 -10.62 -20.93 1.37
N LYS A 153 -9.70 -20.87 0.40
CA LYS A 153 -9.53 -21.90 -0.62
C LYS A 153 -9.11 -23.24 0.00
N ALA A 154 -8.17 -23.22 0.94
CA ALA A 154 -7.68 -24.45 1.55
C ALA A 154 -8.74 -25.09 2.47
N GLU A 155 -9.54 -24.29 3.19
CA GLU A 155 -10.69 -24.79 3.96
C GLU A 155 -11.78 -25.38 3.04
N GLU A 156 -12.07 -24.76 1.90
CA GLU A 156 -12.97 -25.31 0.86
C GLU A 156 -12.52 -26.69 0.37
N GLU A 157 -11.22 -26.84 0.12
CA GLU A 157 -10.63 -28.11 -0.29
C GLU A 157 -10.77 -29.16 0.83
N LEU A 158 -10.55 -28.78 2.10
CA LEU A 158 -10.68 -29.69 3.26
C LEU A 158 -12.12 -30.14 3.52
N GLU A 159 -13.12 -29.27 3.35
CA GLU A 159 -14.55 -29.62 3.52
C GLU A 159 -14.95 -30.83 2.66
N SER A 160 -14.37 -30.97 1.46
CA SER A 160 -14.63 -32.07 0.55
C SER A 160 -14.19 -33.45 1.09
N TYR A 161 -13.25 -33.44 2.04
CA TYR A 161 -12.70 -34.62 2.70
C TYR A 161 -13.33 -34.91 4.06
N GLN A 162 -13.79 -33.89 4.78
CA GLN A 162 -14.34 -34.03 6.14
C GLN A 162 -15.52 -35.01 6.24
N LYS A 163 -16.36 -35.11 5.19
CA LYS A 163 -17.54 -35.99 5.17
C LYS A 163 -17.26 -37.43 4.73
N ARG A 164 -16.02 -37.75 4.32
CA ARG A 164 -15.66 -39.07 3.78
C ARG A 164 -15.18 -40.00 4.90
N ASN A 165 -15.32 -41.30 4.69
CA ASN A 165 -14.83 -42.29 5.65
C ASN A 165 -13.29 -42.31 5.65
N HIS A 166 -12.67 -42.33 6.84
CA HIS A 166 -11.21 -42.33 6.99
C HIS A 166 -10.50 -43.43 6.18
N LYS A 167 -11.10 -44.63 6.05
CA LYS A 167 -10.52 -45.72 5.24
C LYS A 167 -10.37 -45.34 3.76
N GLN A 168 -11.26 -44.49 3.24
CA GLN A 168 -11.22 -44.02 1.85
C GLN A 168 -10.16 -42.92 1.66
N LEU A 169 -9.82 -42.20 2.73
CA LEU A 169 -8.88 -41.07 2.71
C LEU A 169 -7.41 -41.46 2.81
N LEU A 170 -7.10 -42.72 3.17
CA LEU A 170 -5.71 -43.20 3.27
C LEU A 170 -4.92 -42.99 1.97
N LYS A 171 -5.60 -43.07 0.81
CA LYS A 171 -4.97 -42.82 -0.50
C LYS A 171 -4.67 -41.34 -0.77
N ASN A 172 -5.36 -40.43 -0.10
CA ASN A 172 -5.22 -38.98 -0.23
C ASN A 172 -4.41 -38.36 0.93
N GLN A 173 -3.79 -39.17 1.80
CA GLN A 173 -3.14 -38.68 3.02
C GLN A 173 -2.11 -37.56 2.75
N THR A 174 -1.26 -37.72 1.73
CA THR A 174 -0.25 -36.72 1.36
C THR A 174 -0.86 -35.41 0.88
N GLU A 175 -1.94 -35.50 0.10
CA GLU A 175 -2.67 -34.35 -0.43
C GLU A 175 -3.38 -33.59 0.70
N ILE A 176 -4.11 -34.31 1.56
CA ILE A 176 -4.78 -33.73 2.74
C ILE A 176 -3.76 -33.05 3.65
N ALA A 177 -2.62 -33.71 3.91
CA ALA A 177 -1.55 -33.12 4.71
C ALA A 177 -0.97 -31.84 4.09
N ASP A 178 -0.91 -31.75 2.76
CA ASP A 178 -0.47 -30.55 2.06
C ASP A 178 -1.47 -29.40 2.20
N ILE A 179 -2.76 -29.70 2.04
CA ILE A 179 -3.83 -28.72 2.23
C ILE A 179 -3.81 -28.21 3.68
N VAL A 180 -3.71 -29.08 4.67
CA VAL A 180 -3.58 -28.69 6.09
C VAL A 180 -2.36 -27.78 6.30
N ARG A 181 -1.18 -28.13 5.76
CA ARG A 181 0.01 -27.28 5.89
C ARG A 181 -0.18 -25.90 5.25
N LYS A 182 -0.84 -25.83 4.09
CA LYS A 182 -1.18 -24.56 3.41
C LYS A 182 -2.12 -23.72 4.26
N THR A 183 -3.20 -24.33 4.76
CA THR A 183 -4.15 -23.69 5.67
C THR A 183 -3.42 -23.10 6.88
N GLU A 184 -2.64 -23.91 7.59
CA GLU A 184 -1.92 -23.49 8.79
C GLU A 184 -0.87 -22.40 8.48
N SER A 185 -0.18 -22.48 7.35
CA SER A 185 0.75 -21.44 6.90
C SER A 185 0.03 -20.11 6.64
N ALA A 186 -1.07 -20.15 5.88
CA ALA A 186 -1.86 -18.97 5.55
C ALA A 186 -2.46 -18.34 6.81
N LYS A 187 -2.99 -19.15 7.74
CA LYS A 187 -3.49 -18.70 9.05
C LYS A 187 -2.45 -17.89 9.83
N ARG A 188 -1.22 -18.40 9.92
CA ARG A 188 -0.10 -17.70 10.57
C ARG A 188 0.27 -16.39 9.87
N GLN A 189 0.30 -16.39 8.54
CA GLN A 189 0.56 -15.18 7.74
C GLN A 189 -0.49 -14.12 7.99
N VAL A 190 -1.78 -14.47 7.96
CA VAL A 190 -2.88 -13.53 8.25
C VAL A 190 -2.69 -12.89 9.63
N MET A 191 -2.42 -13.69 10.66
CA MET A 191 -2.19 -13.19 12.02
C MET A 191 -1.01 -12.20 12.09
N GLN A 192 0.13 -12.53 11.47
CA GLN A 192 1.30 -11.64 11.43
C GLN A 192 1.03 -10.34 10.66
N LEU A 193 0.37 -10.44 9.50
CA LEU A 193 0.06 -9.30 8.63
C LEU A 193 -0.96 -8.36 9.29
N ALA A 194 -1.95 -8.89 10.01
CA ALA A 194 -2.94 -8.07 10.69
C ALA A 194 -2.30 -7.14 11.74
N PHE A 195 -1.38 -7.66 12.56
CA PHE A 195 -0.63 -6.86 13.52
C PHE A 195 0.35 -5.89 12.85
N SER A 196 1.02 -6.33 11.76
CA SER A 196 1.94 -5.48 11.00
C SER A 196 1.22 -4.30 10.35
N LEU A 197 0.03 -4.54 9.80
CA LEU A 197 -0.83 -3.50 9.23
C LEU A 197 -1.27 -2.49 10.29
N LEU A 198 -1.74 -2.95 11.47
CA LEU A 198 -2.15 -2.05 12.55
C LEU A 198 -0.99 -1.19 13.05
N GLU A 199 0.17 -1.81 13.28
CA GLU A 199 1.35 -1.10 13.76
C GLU A 199 1.88 -0.11 12.71
N CYS A 200 1.91 -0.50 11.44
CA CYS A 200 2.28 0.38 10.34
C CYS A 200 1.34 1.58 10.26
N TYR A 201 0.03 1.35 10.28
CA TYR A 201 -0.99 2.40 10.25
C TYR A 201 -0.81 3.41 11.41
N LEU A 202 -0.61 2.92 12.63
CA LEU A 202 -0.38 3.78 13.80
C LEU A 202 0.91 4.59 13.67
N ASN A 203 1.99 3.99 13.17
CA ASN A 203 3.26 4.67 12.95
C ASN A 203 3.15 5.72 11.84
N GLY A 204 2.47 5.42 10.73
CA GLY A 204 2.21 6.35 9.64
C GLY A 204 1.35 7.54 10.09
N LEU A 205 0.37 7.29 10.97
CA LEU A 205 -0.43 8.33 11.60
C LEU A 205 0.43 9.26 12.47
N ALA A 206 1.27 8.70 13.34
CA ALA A 206 2.16 9.48 14.20
C ALA A 206 3.19 10.29 13.40
N TRP A 207 3.75 9.68 12.35
CA TRP A 207 4.67 10.36 11.42
C TRP A 207 3.99 11.56 10.77
N SER A 208 2.80 11.37 10.21
CA SER A 208 2.05 12.43 9.52
C SER A 208 1.75 13.60 10.45
N TYR A 209 1.35 13.32 11.69
CA TYR A 209 1.13 14.36 12.70
C TYR A 209 2.42 15.14 13.01
N CYS A 210 3.55 14.44 13.17
CA CYS A 210 4.83 15.08 13.49
C CYS A 210 5.36 15.98 12.37
N GLN A 211 4.96 15.76 11.12
CA GLN A 211 5.36 16.58 9.98
C GLN A 211 4.50 17.84 9.82
N LYS A 212 3.19 17.74 10.09
CA LYS A 212 2.24 18.84 9.86
C LYS A 212 2.12 19.79 11.03
N GLU A 213 2.11 19.25 12.24
CA GLU A 213 1.77 19.99 13.43
C GLU A 213 3.01 20.50 14.15
N ASN A 214 2.89 21.66 14.80
CA ASN A 214 3.96 22.16 15.64
C ASN A 214 4.04 21.35 16.94
N ILE A 215 4.81 20.26 16.89
CA ILE A 215 5.04 19.35 18.02
C ILE A 215 5.78 20.01 19.19
N SER A 216 6.35 21.22 19.04
CA SER A 216 7.02 21.93 20.14
C SER A 216 6.09 22.29 21.29
N THR A 217 4.77 22.27 21.04
CA THR A 217 3.73 22.50 22.04
C THR A 217 3.45 21.27 22.91
N LEU A 218 3.89 20.08 22.48
CA LEU A 218 3.74 18.85 23.24
C LEU A 218 4.85 18.68 24.27
N SER A 219 4.55 17.96 25.35
CA SER A 219 5.59 17.57 26.31
C SER A 219 6.59 16.58 25.68
N ASN A 220 7.85 16.60 26.12
CA ASN A 220 8.88 15.67 25.66
C ASN A 220 8.44 14.20 25.73
N ARG A 221 7.67 13.83 26.76
CA ARG A 221 7.11 12.48 26.89
C ARG A 221 6.16 12.13 25.73
N LYS A 222 5.27 13.04 25.32
CA LYS A 222 4.35 12.83 24.19
C LYS A 222 5.12 12.78 22.87
N ILE A 223 6.10 13.67 22.68
CA ILE A 223 6.97 13.68 21.49
C ILE A 223 7.71 12.34 21.36
N ASN A 224 8.35 11.88 22.43
CA ASN A 224 9.08 10.62 22.45
C ASN A 224 8.16 9.40 22.26
N THR A 225 6.91 9.51 22.70
CA THR A 225 5.89 8.48 22.44
C THR A 225 5.58 8.42 20.94
N LEU A 226 5.32 9.56 20.28
CA LEU A 226 5.00 9.59 18.85
C LEU A 226 6.18 9.23 17.94
N LYS A 227 7.40 9.62 18.32
CA LYS A 227 8.64 9.31 17.58
C LYS A 227 9.16 7.89 17.81
N ASP A 228 8.48 7.12 18.66
CA ASP A 228 8.83 5.73 19.00
C ASP A 228 10.29 5.55 19.47
N THR A 229 10.84 6.54 20.20
CA THR A 229 12.27 6.51 20.60
C THR A 229 12.57 5.54 21.74
N PHE A 230 11.55 4.95 22.37
CA PHE A 230 11.67 4.07 23.54
C PHE A 230 11.00 2.70 23.36
N ASN A 231 10.89 2.19 22.12
CA ASN A 231 10.19 0.93 21.83
C ASN A 231 8.77 0.93 22.43
N VAL A 232 7.94 1.88 22.00
CA VAL A 232 6.58 2.07 22.49
C VAL A 232 5.76 0.82 22.16
N SER A 233 5.18 0.20 23.18
CA SER A 233 4.38 -1.02 22.99
C SER A 233 3.15 -0.75 22.11
N LEU A 234 2.67 -1.78 21.39
CA LEU A 234 1.45 -1.66 20.58
C LEU A 234 0.24 -1.16 21.39
N ARG A 235 0.11 -1.60 22.67
CA ARG A 235 -0.91 -1.11 23.60
C ARG A 235 -0.83 0.40 23.75
N ASP A 236 0.37 0.91 23.97
CA ASP A 236 0.61 2.34 24.11
C ASP A 236 0.35 3.08 22.80
N LYS A 237 0.72 2.53 21.65
CA LYS A 237 0.41 3.14 20.34
C LYS A 237 -1.11 3.28 20.16
N ILE A 238 -1.89 2.22 20.39
CA ILE A 238 -3.35 2.22 20.26
C ILE A 238 -4.02 3.19 21.24
N GLN A 239 -3.57 3.25 22.49
CA GLN A 239 -4.22 4.07 23.53
C GLN A 239 -3.76 5.53 23.52
N LYS A 240 -2.45 5.77 23.28
CA LYS A 240 -1.85 7.10 23.43
C LYS A 240 -1.81 7.88 22.11
N TYR A 241 -1.57 7.26 20.95
CA TYR A 241 -1.48 8.01 19.70
C TYR A 241 -2.79 8.76 19.40
N PRO A 242 -3.98 8.13 19.42
CA PRO A 242 -5.24 8.84 19.16
C PRO A 242 -5.50 9.94 20.20
N THR A 243 -5.12 9.71 21.45
CA THR A 243 -5.26 10.71 22.53
C THR A 243 -4.37 11.93 22.29
N ILE A 244 -3.12 11.72 21.85
CA ILE A 244 -2.18 12.81 21.60
C ILE A 244 -2.56 13.56 20.32
N ILE A 245 -2.93 12.85 19.27
CA ILE A 245 -3.16 13.39 17.91
C ILE A 245 -4.55 14.04 17.79
N PHE A 246 -5.58 13.41 18.34
CA PHE A 246 -6.98 13.83 18.18
C PHE A 246 -7.66 14.27 19.47
N GLY A 247 -6.99 14.13 20.63
CA GLY A 247 -7.61 14.42 21.93
C GLY A 247 -8.68 13.40 22.35
N LYS A 248 -8.78 12.26 21.66
CA LYS A 248 -9.82 11.24 21.89
C LYS A 248 -9.19 9.88 22.21
N LYS A 249 -9.81 9.14 23.12
CA LYS A 249 -9.40 7.78 23.48
C LYS A 249 -10.18 6.77 22.66
N ILE A 250 -9.51 5.66 22.33
CA ILE A 250 -10.17 4.45 21.84
C ILE A 250 -10.93 3.81 23.00
N LYS A 251 -12.14 3.31 22.73
CA LYS A 251 -12.93 2.56 23.71
C LYS A 251 -12.16 1.30 24.12
N GLU A 252 -12.01 1.10 25.43
CA GLU A 252 -11.24 -0.03 25.97
C GLU A 252 -11.76 -1.39 25.49
N ASN A 253 -13.08 -1.54 25.45
CA ASN A 253 -13.71 -2.76 24.94
C ASN A 253 -13.40 -3.06 23.47
N SER A 254 -13.08 -2.05 22.65
CA SER A 254 -12.76 -2.24 21.22
C SER A 254 -11.40 -2.92 21.02
N CYS A 255 -10.49 -2.87 22.00
CA CYS A 255 -9.11 -3.35 21.82
C CYS A 255 -8.69 -4.49 22.75
N ASN A 256 -9.50 -4.86 23.76
CA ASN A 256 -9.17 -5.88 24.75
C ASN A 256 -8.79 -7.23 24.13
N PHE A 257 -9.59 -7.73 23.17
CA PHE A 257 -9.28 -9.02 22.53
C PHE A 257 -7.92 -8.98 21.80
N VAL A 258 -7.66 -7.92 21.03
CA VAL A 258 -6.40 -7.74 20.28
C VAL A 258 -5.21 -7.69 21.24
N LEU A 259 -5.33 -6.90 22.31
CA LEU A 259 -4.23 -6.63 23.23
C LEU A 259 -3.94 -7.75 24.21
N ASP A 260 -4.95 -8.52 24.61
CA ASP A 260 -4.83 -9.50 25.69
C ASP A 260 -4.78 -10.95 25.16
N LYS A 261 -5.58 -11.27 24.14
CA LYS A 261 -5.70 -12.62 23.58
C LYS A 261 -4.94 -12.79 22.27
N ALA A 262 -5.28 -12.00 21.24
CA ALA A 262 -4.65 -12.13 19.92
C ALA A 262 -3.14 -11.86 19.98
N LYS A 263 -2.71 -10.94 20.85
CA LYS A 263 -1.29 -10.66 21.10
C LYS A 263 -0.49 -11.92 21.44
N GLN A 264 -1.06 -12.85 22.21
CA GLN A 264 -0.36 -14.10 22.59
C GLN A 264 0.00 -14.92 21.35
N PHE A 265 -0.92 -15.03 20.38
CA PHE A 265 -0.66 -15.71 19.13
C PHE A 265 0.41 -14.99 18.30
N ARG A 266 0.33 -13.66 18.19
CA ARG A 266 1.36 -12.85 17.52
C ARG A 266 2.74 -13.05 18.16
N ASP A 267 2.82 -13.00 19.49
CA ASP A 267 4.09 -13.15 20.21
C ASP A 267 4.67 -14.57 20.05
N SER A 268 3.81 -15.59 19.97
CA SER A 268 4.22 -16.97 19.63
C SER A 268 4.72 -17.12 18.20
N LEU A 269 4.19 -16.34 17.26
CA LEU A 269 4.62 -16.36 15.85
C LEU A 269 5.91 -15.58 15.60
N MET A 270 6.08 -14.44 16.29
CA MET A 270 7.27 -13.58 16.13
C MET A 270 8.45 -14.04 16.98
N HIS A 271 8.18 -14.70 18.11
CA HIS A 271 9.18 -15.20 19.04
C HIS A 271 8.85 -16.64 19.43
N PRO A 272 8.95 -17.59 18.49
CA PRO A 272 8.54 -18.97 18.70
C PRO A 272 9.41 -19.66 19.75
N SER A 273 8.78 -20.53 20.53
CA SER A 273 9.44 -21.46 21.45
C SER A 273 9.11 -22.88 21.01
N PRO A 274 10.11 -23.77 20.81
CA PRO A 274 9.84 -25.17 20.46
C PRO A 274 9.42 -26.01 21.68
N PHE A 275 9.38 -25.43 22.88
CA PHE A 275 9.03 -26.12 24.11
C PHE A 275 7.86 -25.43 24.82
N SER A 276 7.03 -26.23 25.49
CA SER A 276 6.03 -25.77 26.45
C SER A 276 6.74 -25.21 27.69
N ALA A 277 6.58 -23.91 27.93
CA ALA A 277 7.11 -23.25 29.12
C ALA A 277 6.24 -22.06 29.56
N PRO A 278 4.97 -22.28 29.97
CA PRO A 278 4.04 -21.19 30.28
C PRO A 278 4.56 -20.21 31.35
N GLU A 279 5.29 -20.72 32.35
CA GLU A 279 5.85 -19.91 33.44
C GLU A 279 6.86 -18.86 32.94
N LYS A 280 7.55 -19.10 31.83
CA LYS A 280 8.51 -18.14 31.24
C LYS A 280 7.85 -17.04 30.43
N PHE A 281 6.58 -17.20 30.06
CA PHE A 281 5.90 -16.32 29.09
C PHE A 281 4.64 -15.65 29.64
N GLY A 282 4.56 -15.48 30.97
CA GLY A 282 3.42 -14.80 31.59
C GLY A 282 2.14 -15.66 31.61
N GLY A 283 2.29 -16.98 31.68
CA GLY A 283 1.20 -17.91 31.95
C GLY A 283 0.55 -18.56 30.72
N TYR A 284 0.97 -18.23 29.50
CA TYR A 284 0.47 -18.88 28.28
C TYR A 284 1.54 -19.71 27.57
N ASP A 285 1.11 -20.81 26.95
CA ASP A 285 1.99 -21.71 26.21
C ASP A 285 2.16 -21.24 24.76
N LYS A 286 3.37 -20.82 24.40
CA LYS A 286 3.68 -20.37 23.04
C LYS A 286 3.57 -21.47 21.99
N LEU A 287 3.98 -22.69 22.34
CA LEU A 287 3.94 -23.83 21.42
C LEU A 287 2.48 -24.20 21.11
N GLU A 288 1.64 -24.20 22.14
CA GLU A 288 0.20 -24.42 21.98
C GLU A 288 -0.42 -23.36 21.07
N LYS A 289 -0.15 -22.07 21.29
CA LYS A 289 -0.68 -20.97 20.45
C LYS A 289 -0.17 -21.03 19.00
N LEU A 290 1.03 -21.54 18.78
CA LEU A 290 1.60 -21.73 17.44
C LEU A 290 0.84 -22.81 16.64
N PHE A 291 0.42 -23.88 17.31
CA PHE A 291 -0.27 -25.01 16.69
C PHE A 291 -1.80 -24.89 16.67
N ASN A 292 -2.39 -24.19 17.64
CA ASN A 292 -3.84 -24.09 17.81
C ASN A 292 -4.39 -22.73 17.36
N LEU A 293 -3.84 -22.16 16.29
CA LEU A 293 -4.35 -20.94 15.70
C LEU A 293 -5.55 -21.27 14.80
N ASP A 294 -6.77 -21.11 15.33
CA ASP A 294 -8.00 -21.38 14.60
C ASP A 294 -8.51 -20.20 13.76
N ILE A 295 -9.44 -20.50 12.86
CA ILE A 295 -10.06 -19.53 11.96
C ILE A 295 -10.91 -18.49 12.71
N GLU A 296 -11.50 -18.86 13.85
CA GLU A 296 -12.31 -17.95 14.65
C GLU A 296 -11.47 -16.84 15.28
N THR A 297 -10.31 -17.21 15.83
CA THR A 297 -9.34 -16.31 16.43
C THR A 297 -8.80 -15.34 15.39
N ILE A 298 -8.45 -15.83 14.20
CA ILE A 298 -7.98 -15.00 13.09
C ILE A 298 -9.09 -14.04 12.65
N SER A 299 -10.30 -14.55 12.46
CA SER A 299 -11.45 -13.74 12.06
C SER A 299 -11.73 -12.62 13.06
N LYS A 300 -11.79 -12.96 14.34
CA LYS A 300 -11.96 -12.00 15.43
C LYS A 300 -10.83 -10.97 15.45
N THR A 301 -9.58 -11.40 15.24
CA THR A 301 -8.42 -10.50 15.20
C THR A 301 -8.52 -9.49 14.07
N ILE A 302 -8.82 -9.95 12.84
CA ILE A 302 -8.97 -9.05 11.69
C ILE A 302 -10.13 -8.07 11.91
N SER A 303 -11.27 -8.57 12.40
CA SER A 303 -12.44 -7.73 12.69
C SER A 303 -12.08 -6.62 13.67
N ASP A 304 -11.49 -6.97 14.80
CA ASP A 304 -11.19 -6.00 15.86
C ASP A 304 -10.11 -5.00 15.43
N ILE A 305 -9.14 -5.44 14.61
CA ILE A 305 -8.13 -4.54 14.04
C ILE A 305 -8.76 -3.54 13.06
N ILE A 306 -9.65 -4.00 12.18
CA ILE A 306 -10.43 -3.14 11.30
C ILE A 306 -11.25 -2.15 12.14
N ASP A 307 -11.94 -2.61 13.18
CA ASP A 307 -12.76 -1.76 14.05
C ASP A 307 -11.91 -0.70 14.77
N ILE A 308 -10.72 -1.04 15.25
CA ILE A 308 -9.76 -0.08 15.83
C ILE A 308 -9.36 0.98 14.80
N ILE A 309 -9.00 0.56 13.58
CA ILE A 309 -8.61 1.48 12.50
C ILE A 309 -9.78 2.41 12.17
N GLU A 310 -10.99 1.89 12.00
CA GLU A 310 -12.19 2.67 11.71
C GLU A 310 -12.56 3.63 12.83
N GLU A 311 -12.42 3.22 14.08
CA GLU A 311 -12.64 4.08 15.23
C GLU A 311 -11.66 5.26 15.22
N ILE A 312 -10.38 5.04 14.88
CA ILE A 312 -9.37 6.11 14.73
C ILE A 312 -9.68 6.99 13.51
N GLU A 313 -10.01 6.41 12.36
CA GLU A 313 -10.36 7.17 11.14
C GLU A 313 -11.56 8.10 11.38
N ALA A 314 -12.57 7.63 12.12
CA ALA A 314 -13.71 8.46 12.52
C ALA A 314 -13.32 9.67 13.39
N MET A 315 -12.16 9.64 14.05
CA MET A 315 -11.66 10.78 14.82
C MET A 315 -11.14 11.92 13.94
N LYS A 316 -10.71 11.63 12.70
CA LYS A 316 -10.24 12.64 11.73
C LYS A 316 -11.35 13.56 11.20
N GLY A 317 -12.62 13.21 11.44
CA GLY A 317 -13.79 13.98 11.01
C GLY A 317 -14.40 13.50 9.68
N LYS A 318 -15.65 13.91 9.41
CA LYS A 318 -16.50 13.37 8.32
C LYS A 318 -15.98 13.63 6.90
N ASN A 319 -15.11 14.62 6.72
CA ASN A 319 -14.59 14.99 5.40
C ASN A 319 -13.23 14.35 5.10
N SER A 320 -12.67 13.59 6.03
CA SER A 320 -11.38 12.92 5.83
C SER A 320 -11.56 11.69 4.95
N PRO A 321 -10.75 11.52 3.89
CA PRO A 321 -10.84 10.37 3.01
C PRO A 321 -10.43 9.11 3.77
N VAL A 322 -11.18 8.03 3.54
CA VAL A 322 -10.86 6.70 4.09
C VAL A 322 -9.60 6.17 3.40
N PRO A 323 -8.69 5.48 4.11
CA PRO A 323 -7.52 4.87 3.49
C PRO A 323 -7.90 3.96 2.32
N ILE A 324 -7.24 4.14 1.17
CA ILE A 324 -7.62 3.48 -0.10
C ILE A 324 -7.63 1.94 -0.02
N TRP A 325 -6.84 1.36 0.89
CA TRP A 325 -6.75 -0.08 1.09
C TRP A 325 -7.86 -0.67 1.98
N LEU A 326 -8.50 0.14 2.83
CA LEU A 326 -9.44 -0.33 3.84
C LEU A 326 -10.72 -0.98 3.27
N PRO A 327 -11.32 -0.49 2.16
CA PRO A 327 -12.52 -1.12 1.61
C PRO A 327 -12.30 -2.58 1.16
N LYS A 328 -11.19 -2.85 0.47
CA LYS A 328 -10.88 -4.17 -0.10
C LYS A 328 -10.64 -5.23 0.99
N ILE A 329 -9.95 -4.84 2.05
CA ILE A 329 -9.68 -5.73 3.18
C ILE A 329 -10.95 -6.03 3.97
N LYS A 330 -11.84 -5.04 4.14
CA LYS A 330 -13.17 -5.24 4.75
C LYS A 330 -14.03 -6.21 3.96
N GLU A 331 -14.07 -6.07 2.63
CA GLU A 331 -14.82 -6.99 1.77
C GLU A 331 -14.28 -8.42 1.90
N THR A 332 -12.95 -8.57 1.90
CA THR A 332 -12.29 -9.87 2.00
C THR A 332 -12.51 -10.52 3.38
N ALA A 333 -12.40 -9.73 4.46
CA ALA A 333 -12.65 -10.19 5.82
C ALA A 333 -14.09 -10.67 6.04
N LYS A 334 -15.09 -9.99 5.44
CA LYS A 334 -16.50 -10.43 5.49
C LYS A 334 -16.70 -11.85 4.95
N LYS A 335 -15.97 -12.24 3.90
CA LYS A 335 -16.05 -13.60 3.34
C LYS A 335 -15.55 -14.64 4.34
N LEU A 336 -14.49 -14.32 5.08
CA LEU A 336 -13.97 -15.15 6.15
C LEU A 336 -14.99 -15.28 7.30
N PHE A 337 -15.63 -14.18 7.70
CA PHE A 337 -16.60 -14.17 8.80
C PHE A 337 -17.87 -14.99 8.49
N GLN A 338 -18.36 -14.93 7.25
CA GLN A 338 -19.51 -15.71 6.80
C GLN A 338 -19.27 -17.22 6.89
N ARG A 339 -18.02 -17.67 6.75
CA ARG A 339 -17.67 -19.10 6.94
C ARG A 339 -17.77 -19.50 8.40
N VAL A 340 -17.15 -18.74 9.30
CA VAL A 340 -17.22 -19.01 10.76
C VAL A 340 -18.66 -19.11 11.27
N THR A 341 -19.57 -18.30 10.73
CA THR A 341 -20.99 -18.39 11.11
C THR A 341 -21.70 -19.64 10.59
N LYS A 342 -21.31 -20.18 9.44
CA LYS A 342 -21.91 -21.41 8.88
C LYS A 342 -21.52 -22.64 9.70
N ASP A 343 -20.26 -22.73 10.10
CA ASP A 343 -19.75 -23.89 10.84
C ASP A 343 -20.37 -24.03 12.24
N ARG A 344 -20.89 -22.93 12.81
CA ARG A 344 -21.60 -22.94 14.10
C ARG A 344 -23.08 -23.35 14.02
N THR A 345 -23.64 -23.45 12.82
CA THR A 345 -25.05 -23.80 12.60
C THR A 345 -25.27 -25.25 12.17
N LEU A 346 -24.18 -25.99 11.99
CA LEU A 346 -24.16 -27.44 11.75
C LEU A 346 -23.77 -28.16 13.05
#